data_AF-A0A3B0VI40-F1
#
_entry.id   AF-A0A3B0VI40-F1
#
_cell.length_a   1.000
_cell.length_b   1.000
_cell.length_c   1.000
_cell.angle_alpha   90.00
_cell.angle_beta   90.00
_cell.angle_gamma   90.00
#
_symmetry.space_group_name_H-M   'P 1'
#
loop_
_entity.id
_entity.type
_entity.pdbx_description
1 polymer ?
#
loop_
_entity_poly.entity_id
_entity_poly.type
_entity_poly.pdbx_seq_one_letter_code
_entity_poly.pdbx_strand_id
1 'polypeptide(L)'
;WSLYDHQLLQVVEMHIFNNPAALLRLLPPKLPQPFTNKLLAKAAKVRLNLAQRITYTLVRCGIVERIGKEGRANLYQFAAGDG
;
A
#
# COMPACT_ATOMS: atom_id res chain seq x y z
N TRP A 1 -12.49 -19.00 16.72
CA TRP A 1 -11.78 -18.95 18.01
C TRP A 1 -10.52 -19.79 17.87
N SER A 2 -9.33 -19.18 18.00
CA SER A 2 -8.05 -19.91 17.98
C SER A 2 -7.53 -19.96 19.42
N LEU A 3 -7.40 -21.16 19.97
CA LEU A 3 -6.92 -21.47 21.32
C LEU A 3 -5.38 -21.44 21.40
N TYR A 4 -4.75 -20.43 20.81
CA TYR A 4 -3.31 -20.29 20.85
C TYR A 4 -2.95 -18.83 21.13
N ASP A 5 -2.40 -18.60 22.31
CA ASP A 5 -1.80 -17.32 22.67
C ASP A 5 -0.54 -17.10 21.83
N HIS A 6 -0.48 -15.98 21.13
CA HIS A 6 0.71 -15.57 20.39
C HIS A 6 1.64 -14.81 21.35
N GLN A 7 2.74 -15.44 21.77
CA GLN A 7 3.78 -14.76 22.55
C GLN A 7 4.78 -14.05 21.62
N LEU A 8 5.04 -12.76 21.88
CA LEU A 8 6.07 -12.00 21.19
C LEU A 8 7.44 -12.47 21.67
N LEU A 9 8.16 -13.22 20.84
CA LEU A 9 9.49 -13.75 21.18
C LEU A 9 10.58 -12.68 21.07
N GLN A 10 10.55 -11.87 20.00
CA GLN A 10 11.55 -10.84 19.73
C GLN A 10 11.02 -9.82 18.71
N VAL A 11 11.45 -8.57 18.85
CA VAL A 11 11.28 -7.54 17.81
C VAL A 11 12.50 -7.60 16.88
N VAL A 12 12.28 -7.91 15.61
CA VAL A 12 13.35 -8.03 14.60
C VAL A 12 13.72 -6.67 14.01
N GLU A 13 12.73 -5.79 13.84
CA GLU A 13 12.92 -4.49 13.20
C GLU A 13 11.83 -3.51 13.65
N MET A 14 12.16 -2.22 13.73
CA MET A 14 11.21 -1.13 14.00
C MET A 14 11.32 -0.06 12.91
N HIS A 15 10.18 0.31 12.33
CA HIS A 15 10.07 1.38 11.35
C HIS A 15 9.19 2.51 11.89
N ILE A 16 9.70 3.74 11.89
CA ILE A 16 8.95 4.92 12.31
C ILE A 16 8.47 5.67 11.06
N PHE A 17 7.16 5.89 10.96
CA PHE A 17 6.53 6.71 9.93
C PHE A 17 6.04 8.01 10.56
N ASN A 18 6.83 9.08 10.46
CA ASN A 18 6.54 10.39 11.06
C ASN A 18 5.70 11.30 10.17
N ASN A 19 5.47 10.93 8.92
CA ASN A 19 4.57 11.60 8.00
C ASN A 19 3.93 10.60 7.02
N PRO A 20 2.78 10.92 6.42
CA PRO A 20 2.13 10.06 5.45
C PRO A 20 3.03 9.68 4.27
N ALA A 21 3.81 10.62 3.71
CA ALA A 21 4.69 10.35 2.58
C ALA A 21 5.76 9.28 2.87
N ALA A 22 6.14 9.07 4.13
CA ALA A 22 7.05 8.00 4.52
C ALA A 22 6.49 6.60 4.21
N LEU A 23 5.16 6.45 4.11
CA LEU A 23 4.52 5.20 3.67
C LEU A 23 4.84 4.86 2.21
N LEU A 24 5.28 5.81 1.38
CA LEU A 24 5.77 5.52 0.02
C LEU A 24 6.98 4.59 0.03
N ARG A 25 7.78 4.60 1.11
CA ARG A 25 8.93 3.69 1.26
C ARG A 25 8.51 2.22 1.35
N LEU A 26 7.26 1.96 1.71
CA LEU A 26 6.68 0.59 1.73
C LEU A 26 6.28 0.11 0.34
N LEU A 27 6.16 1.01 -0.64
CA LEU A 27 5.78 0.63 -1.99
C LEU A 27 6.99 0.14 -2.81
N PRO A 28 6.77 -0.81 -3.73
CA PRO A 28 7.84 -1.27 -4.61
C PRO A 28 8.35 -0.11 -5.47
N PRO A 29 9.68 0.11 -5.57
CA PRO A 29 10.24 1.24 -6.32
C PRO A 29 9.98 1.17 -7.83
N LYS A 30 9.66 -0.02 -8.35
CA LYS A 30 9.36 -0.27 -9.78
C LYS A 30 7.87 -0.38 -10.07
N LEU A 31 7.01 0.19 -9.23
CA LEU A 31 5.56 0.19 -9.46
C LEU A 31 5.24 1.14 -10.63
N PRO A 32 4.61 0.65 -11.73
CA PRO A 32 4.22 1.50 -12.86
C PRO A 32 3.26 2.62 -12.44
N GLN A 33 3.20 3.71 -13.21
CA GLN A 33 2.22 4.79 -13.02
C GLN A 33 1.48 5.04 -14.33
N PRO A 34 0.14 5.13 -14.32
CA PRO A 34 -0.75 4.75 -13.21
C PRO A 34 -0.72 3.23 -12.95
N PHE A 35 -1.19 2.80 -11.78
CA PHE A 35 -1.26 1.38 -11.42
C PHE A 35 -2.65 0.94 -11.00
N THR A 36 -2.87 -0.37 -11.08
CA THR A 36 -4.03 -1.04 -10.49
C THR A 36 -3.60 -1.83 -9.25
N ASN A 37 -4.57 -2.23 -8.42
CA ASN A 37 -4.28 -3.11 -7.27
C ASN A 37 -3.67 -4.46 -7.67
N LYS A 38 -3.90 -4.92 -8.91
CA LYS A 38 -3.25 -6.13 -9.45
C LYS A 38 -1.77 -5.90 -9.72
N LEU A 39 -1.42 -4.76 -10.31
CA LEU A 39 -0.02 -4.37 -10.53
C LEU A 39 0.72 -4.20 -9.20
N LEU A 40 0.08 -3.55 -8.22
CA LEU A 40 0.65 -3.42 -6.87
C LEU A 40 0.87 -4.78 -6.20
N ALA A 41 -0.13 -5.68 -6.22
CA ALA A 41 0.02 -7.00 -5.61
C ALA A 41 1.18 -7.79 -6.24
N LYS A 42 1.32 -7.72 -7.57
CA LYS A 42 2.40 -8.38 -8.31
C LYS A 42 3.76 -7.80 -7.94
N ALA A 43 3.89 -6.47 -7.94
CA ALA A 43 5.15 -5.78 -7.66
C ALA A 43 5.60 -5.97 -6.19
N ALA A 44 4.66 -5.92 -5.25
CA ALA A 44 4.93 -6.09 -3.81
C ALA A 44 4.94 -7.56 -3.36
N LYS A 45 4.62 -8.51 -4.26
CA LYS A 45 4.48 -9.95 -3.95
C LYS A 45 3.53 -10.23 -2.79
N VAL A 46 2.40 -9.50 -2.74
CA VAL A 46 1.36 -9.66 -1.72
C VAL A 46 0.04 -10.14 -2.32
N ARG A 47 -0.85 -10.64 -1.46
CA ARG A 47 -2.23 -10.97 -1.87
C ARG A 47 -2.99 -9.72 -2.29
N LEU A 48 -3.92 -9.87 -3.23
CA LEU A 48 -4.72 -8.76 -3.76
C LEU A 48 -5.50 -8.00 -2.68
N ASN A 49 -6.05 -8.71 -1.68
CA ASN A 49 -6.75 -8.07 -0.55
C ASN A 49 -5.82 -7.13 0.23
N LEU A 50 -4.57 -7.54 0.47
CA LEU A 50 -3.59 -6.68 1.14
C LEU A 50 -3.25 -5.47 0.25
N ALA A 51 -3.05 -5.67 -1.06
CA ALA A 51 -2.83 -4.55 -1.99
C ALA A 51 -4.00 -3.55 -1.99
N GLN A 52 -5.25 -4.03 -1.92
CA GLN A 52 -6.43 -3.17 -1.79
C GLN A 52 -6.40 -2.37 -0.49
N ARG A 53 -6.10 -3.00 0.65
CA ARG A 53 -5.98 -2.32 1.95
C ARG A 53 -4.84 -1.28 1.95
N ILE A 54 -3.72 -1.58 1.30
CA ILE A 54 -2.61 -0.64 1.10
C ILE A 54 -3.13 0.59 0.33
N THR A 55 -3.73 0.40 -0.85
CA THR A 55 -4.24 1.54 -1.64
C THR A 55 -5.30 2.33 -0.91
N TYR A 56 -6.22 1.67 -0.20
CA TYR A 56 -7.22 2.34 0.62
C TYR A 56 -6.56 3.25 1.67
N THR A 57 -5.54 2.75 2.37
CA THR A 57 -4.80 3.52 3.37
C THR A 57 -4.08 4.70 2.75
N LEU A 58 -3.37 4.50 1.65
CA LEU A 58 -2.62 5.56 0.96
C LEU A 58 -3.54 6.66 0.41
N VAL A 59 -4.73 6.29 -0.08
CA VAL A 59 -5.76 7.24 -0.50
C VAL A 59 -6.29 8.05 0.68
N ARG A 60 -6.58 7.40 1.81
CA ARG A 60 -7.01 8.07 3.05
C ARG A 60 -5.93 9.01 3.60
N CYS A 61 -4.67 8.73 3.32
CA CYS A 61 -3.51 9.53 3.67
C CYS A 61 -3.18 10.63 2.67
N GLY A 62 -3.90 10.75 1.54
CA GLY A 62 -3.65 11.76 0.50
C GLY A 62 -2.40 11.54 -0.35
N ILE A 63 -1.80 10.34 -0.28
CA ILE A 63 -0.53 10.02 -0.97
C ILE A 63 -0.79 9.48 -2.39
N VAL A 64 -1.90 8.78 -2.54
CA VAL A 64 -2.35 8.17 -3.79
C VAL A 64 -3.76 8.65 -4.04
N GLU A 65 -4.10 8.87 -5.30
CA GLU A 65 -5.47 9.20 -5.68
C GLU A 65 -6.00 8.21 -6.70
N ARG A 66 -7.32 8.08 -6.75
CA ARG A 66 -8.00 7.26 -7.75
C ARG A 66 -8.37 8.14 -8.94
N ILE A 67 -7.77 7.84 -10.09
CA ILE A 67 -7.97 8.64 -11.31
C ILE A 67 -8.99 8.06 -12.29
N GLY A 68 -9.51 6.85 -12.00
CA GLY A 68 -10.52 6.25 -12.84
C GLY A 68 -10.53 4.73 -12.75
N LYS A 69 -10.79 4.09 -13.90
CA LYS A 69 -10.85 2.64 -14.05
C LYS A 69 -10.26 2.18 -15.38
N GLU A 70 -9.60 1.03 -15.36
CA GLU A 70 -9.23 0.25 -16.53
C GLU A 70 -10.09 -1.03 -16.55
N GLY A 71 -11.13 -1.04 -17.39
CA GLY A 71 -12.17 -2.06 -17.35
C GLY A 71 -12.84 -2.13 -15.97
N ARG A 72 -12.67 -3.24 -15.25
CA ARG A 72 -13.20 -3.44 -13.89
C ARG A 72 -12.24 -3.02 -12.78
N ALA A 73 -10.98 -2.72 -13.09
CA ALA A 73 -9.97 -2.36 -12.09
C ALA A 73 -9.96 -0.86 -11.84
N ASN A 74 -9.78 -0.44 -10.59
CA ASN A 74 -9.50 0.97 -10.28
C ASN A 74 -8.07 1.32 -10.69
N LEU A 75 -7.90 2.48 -11.31
CA LEU A 75 -6.61 3.09 -11.61
C LEU A 75 -6.27 4.11 -10.53
N TYR A 76 -5.01 4.06 -10.10
CA TYR A 76 -4.45 4.93 -9.09
C TYR A 76 -3.16 5.56 -9.60
N GLN A 77 -2.85 6.75 -9.09
CA GLN A 77 -1.56 7.41 -9.26
C GLN A 77 -1.11 8.05 -7.96
N PHE A 78 0.17 8.38 -7.85
CA PHE A 78 0.62 9.24 -6.75
C PHE A 78 -0.03 10.61 -6.86
N ALA A 79 -0.58 11.10 -5.74
CA ALA A 79 -1.08 12.45 -5.67
C ALA A 79 0.09 13.41 -5.96
N ALA A 80 -0.13 14.42 -6.79
CA ALA A 80 0.82 15.50 -6.95
C ALA A 80 0.91 16.24 -5.61
N GLY A 81 1.95 15.98 -4.83
CA GLY A 81 2.20 16.71 -3.60
C GLY A 81 2.86 18.04 -3.95
N ASP A 82 2.14 19.15 -3.71
CA ASP A 82 2.78 20.41 -3.32
C ASP A 82 3.36 20.19 -1.90
N GLY A 83 4.68 20.05 -1.79
CA GLY A 83 5.39 19.95 -0.50
C GLY A 83 6.55 18.98 -0.49
#